data_AF-A0A1D1Y9G4-F1
#
_entry.id   AF-A0A1D1Y9G4-F1
#
_cell.length_a   1.000
_cell.length_b   1.000
_cell.length_c   1.000
_cell.angle_alpha   90.00
_cell.angle_beta   90.00
_cell.angle_gamma   90.00
#
_symmetry.space_group_name_H-M   'P 1'
#
loop_
_entity.id
_entity.type
_entity.pdbx_description
1 polymer ?
#
loop_
_entity_poly.entity_id
_entity_poly.type
_entity_poly.pdbx_seq_one_letter_code
_entity_poly.pdbx_strand_id
1 'polypeptide(L)'
;MARILKPQGFLAVHTPSAGDPYSLSSFLAIFPGLRLVGNREIDGLDSSATRELVLQKQEANSILALRKKQWEKTGSPGGSSKNKCPIPDHKLKLLQSAEPLIEEEPLKPWITFKRNVQNIKYLPSMADISFKSRYVYVDVGARSYGSSIVSWFKKQYPKQNKTFDVYAIEADRTFHAEYALKKGVTLLPYAAWVRNETLSFEINEDPDQKDVVKGRGMGRIQPAGAAEGLLDTGDVDKIQGFDFAEWLKSTASKTDFVVMKMDVEGTEFDLIPRLFDTGAICLIDELFLECHYNRWQRCCPGKRSPKYQNTYGQCLKLFSLLRESGVLVHQWW
;
A
#
# COMPACT_ATOMS: atom_id res chain seq x y z
N MET A 1 27.11 8.50 24.30
CA MET A 1 26.59 8.59 25.68
C MET A 1 25.07 8.70 25.59
N ALA A 2 24.30 7.71 26.07
CA ALA A 2 22.84 7.74 26.02
C ALA A 2 22.28 8.31 27.34
N ARG A 3 21.29 9.20 27.27
CA ARG A 3 20.58 9.73 28.46
C ARG A 3 19.29 8.93 28.67
N ILE A 4 19.01 8.53 29.92
CA ILE A 4 17.82 7.75 30.28
C ILE A 4 16.86 8.64 31.07
N LEU A 5 15.60 8.70 30.62
CA LEU A 5 14.56 9.47 31.30
C LEU A 5 14.09 8.75 32.58
N LYS A 6 14.14 9.44 33.72
CA LYS A 6 13.65 8.94 35.02
C LYS A 6 12.11 8.79 35.01
N PRO A 7 11.52 7.92 35.86
CA PRO A 7 10.07 7.88 36.08
C PRO A 7 9.51 9.29 36.35
N GLN A 8 8.33 9.60 35.79
CA GLN A 8 7.69 10.93 35.85
C GLN A 8 8.50 12.09 35.22
N GLY A 9 9.67 11.80 34.65
CA GLY A 9 10.50 12.79 33.97
C GLY A 9 9.85 13.28 32.68
N PHE A 10 10.27 14.48 32.27
CA PHE A 10 9.75 15.15 31.09
C PHE A 10 10.77 15.17 29.95
N LEU A 11 10.26 14.99 28.73
CA LEU A 11 10.96 15.25 27.48
C LEU A 11 10.27 16.43 26.83
N ALA A 12 11.00 17.53 26.64
CA ALA A 12 10.55 18.65 25.82
C ALA A 12 11.23 18.55 24.45
N VAL A 13 10.45 18.60 23.38
CA VAL A 13 10.93 18.61 22.00
C VAL A 13 10.44 19.87 21.32
N HIS A 14 11.37 20.63 20.75
CA HIS A 14 11.08 21.74 19.85
C HIS A 14 11.20 21.26 18.42
N THR A 15 10.17 21.48 17.61
CA THR A 15 10.15 21.04 16.22
C THR A 15 9.34 22.00 15.34
N PRO A 16 9.77 22.27 14.09
CA PRO A 16 8.95 22.99 13.12
C PRO A 16 7.82 22.13 12.51
N SER A 17 7.73 20.85 12.89
CA SER A 17 6.75 19.86 12.39
C SER A 17 5.67 19.57 13.45
N ALA A 18 4.91 18.47 13.31
CA ALA A 18 3.84 18.04 14.23
C ALA A 18 2.68 19.05 14.35
N GLY A 19 2.49 19.89 13.33
CA GLY A 19 1.39 20.86 13.31
C GLY A 19 0.06 20.28 12.88
N ASP A 20 0.08 19.21 12.08
CA ASP A 20 -1.12 18.49 11.71
C ASP A 20 -1.31 17.23 12.59
N PRO A 21 -2.55 16.72 12.72
CA PRO A 21 -2.83 15.56 13.55
C PRO A 21 -2.11 14.26 13.13
N TYR A 22 -1.75 14.10 11.86
CA TYR A 22 -1.05 12.92 11.36
C TYR A 22 0.43 12.95 11.79
N SER A 23 1.11 14.09 11.59
CA SER A 23 2.50 14.24 12.03
C SER A 23 2.62 14.18 13.55
N LEU A 24 1.69 14.79 14.30
CA LEU A 24 1.66 14.67 15.76
C LEU A 24 1.44 13.22 16.21
N SER A 25 0.48 12.50 15.62
CA SER A 25 0.24 11.10 15.95
C SER A 25 1.44 10.22 15.63
N SER A 26 2.12 10.47 14.50
CA SER A 26 3.32 9.76 14.09
C SER A 26 4.48 10.02 15.06
N PHE A 27 4.66 11.27 15.49
CA PHE A 27 5.65 11.65 16.50
C PHE A 27 5.43 10.93 17.84
N LEU A 28 4.19 10.90 18.33
CA LEU A 28 3.86 10.22 19.59
C LEU A 28 4.11 8.71 19.50
N ALA A 29 3.94 8.10 18.33
CA ALA A 29 4.18 6.67 18.13
C ALA A 29 5.66 6.27 18.28
N ILE A 30 6.59 7.22 18.10
CA ILE A 30 8.03 7.02 18.37
C ILE A 30 8.28 6.80 19.88
N PHE A 31 7.42 7.34 20.74
CA PHE A 31 7.57 7.32 22.20
C PHE A 31 6.39 6.65 22.91
N PRO A 32 6.16 5.33 22.72
CA PRO A 32 4.97 4.63 23.22
C PRO A 32 4.84 4.59 24.77
N GLY A 33 5.89 4.94 25.50
CA GLY A 33 5.89 5.06 26.97
C GLY A 33 5.74 6.49 27.51
N LEU A 34 5.63 7.49 26.62
CA LEU A 34 5.47 8.89 26.99
C LEU A 34 4.05 9.36 26.67
N ARG A 35 3.48 10.16 27.55
CA ARG A 35 2.20 10.83 27.33
C ARG A 35 2.43 12.29 27.02
N LEU A 36 1.78 12.82 25.99
CA LEU A 36 1.75 14.25 25.73
C LEU A 36 1.01 14.98 26.86
N VAL A 37 1.68 15.94 27.48
CA VAL A 37 1.14 16.78 28.58
C VAL A 37 1.16 18.28 28.24
N GLY A 38 1.93 18.68 27.23
CA GLY A 38 1.95 20.05 26.73
C GLY A 38 2.16 20.07 25.22
N ASN A 39 1.43 20.95 24.53
CA ASN A 39 1.60 21.24 23.12
C ASN A 39 1.31 22.74 22.93
N ARG A 40 2.32 23.52 22.58
CA ARG A 40 2.15 24.94 22.27
C ARG A 40 3.00 25.36 21.09
N GLU A 41 2.51 26.35 20.37
CA GLU A 41 3.24 27.03 19.31
C GLU A 41 4.04 28.19 19.91
N ILE A 42 5.27 28.34 19.43
CA ILE A 42 6.21 29.36 19.83
C ILE A 42 6.60 30.10 18.55
N ASP A 43 6.33 31.40 18.52
CA ASP A 43 6.73 32.26 17.41
C ASP A 43 8.26 32.41 17.42
N GLY A 44 8.90 31.95 16.33
CA GLY A 44 10.33 32.17 16.11
C GLY A 44 10.66 33.63 15.82
N LEU A 45 11.91 34.04 16.05
CA LEU A 45 12.38 35.40 15.73
C LEU A 45 12.22 35.76 14.25
N ASP A 46 12.19 34.75 13.39
CA ASP A 46 12.20 34.81 11.93
C ASP A 46 10.85 34.38 11.32
N SER A 47 9.75 34.50 12.08
CA SER A 47 8.38 34.11 11.68
C SER A 47 8.20 32.62 11.35
N SER A 48 9.20 31.79 11.66
CA SER A 48 9.12 30.34 11.58
C SER A 48 8.42 29.79 12.82
N ALA A 49 7.24 29.18 12.64
CA ALA A 49 6.49 28.60 13.75
C ALA A 49 7.20 27.35 14.28
N THR A 50 7.61 27.36 15.54
CA THR A 50 8.19 26.20 16.24
C THR A 50 7.18 25.68 17.26
N ARG A 51 6.98 24.37 17.32
CA ARG A 51 6.12 23.74 18.33
C ARG A 51 6.95 23.15 19.45
N GLU A 52 6.51 23.38 20.68
CA GLU A 52 6.99 22.68 21.86
C GLU A 52 6.02 21.56 22.24
N LEU A 53 6.53 20.33 22.18
CA LEU A 53 5.84 19.14 22.65
C LEU A 53 6.49 18.68 23.95
N VAL A 54 5.72 18.69 25.03
CA VAL A 54 6.16 18.20 26.35
C VAL A 54 5.51 16.86 26.60
N LEU A 55 6.33 15.82 26.72
CA LEU A 55 5.88 14.47 27.05
C LEU A 55 6.40 14.04 28.42
N GLN A 56 5.57 13.32 29.17
CA GLN A 56 5.89 12.81 30.49
C GLN A 56 5.96 11.28 30.48
N LYS A 57 7.03 10.73 31.07
CA LYS A 57 7.19 9.29 31.23
C LYS A 57 6.14 8.72 32.16
N GLN A 58 5.35 7.79 31.65
CA GLN A 58 4.32 7.10 32.44
C GLN A 58 4.93 5.99 33.30
N GLU A 59 4.28 5.68 34.42
CA GLU A 59 4.62 4.50 35.21
C GLU A 59 4.20 3.22 34.49
N ALA A 60 4.93 2.13 34.73
CA ALA A 60 4.70 0.85 34.06
C ALA A 60 3.25 0.34 34.23
N ASN A 61 2.67 0.53 35.42
CA ASN A 61 1.29 0.13 35.73
C ASN A 61 0.26 0.92 34.91
N SER A 62 0.51 2.22 34.66
CA SER A 62 -0.35 3.07 33.85
C SER A 62 -0.31 2.70 32.37
N ILE A 63 0.85 2.28 31.86
CA ILE A 63 1.01 1.81 30.47
C ILE A 63 0.21 0.51 30.25
N LEU A 64 0.28 -0.43 31.19
CA LEU A 64 -0.50 -1.67 31.15
C LEU A 64 -2.01 -1.39 31.16
N ALA A 65 -2.46 -0.46 32.00
CA ALA A 65 -3.87 -0.04 32.04
C ALA A 65 -4.34 0.64 30.74
N LEU A 66 -3.50 1.47 30.11
CA LEU A 66 -3.80 2.10 28.82
C LEU A 66 -3.88 1.08 27.69
N ARG A 67 -2.93 0.13 27.62
CA ARG A 67 -2.98 -0.97 26.64
C ARG A 67 -4.22 -1.83 26.81
N LYS A 68 -4.61 -2.12 28.05
CA LYS A 68 -5.84 -2.88 28.35
C LYS A 68 -7.10 -2.13 27.90
N LYS A 69 -7.18 -0.81 28.16
CA LYS A 69 -8.29 0.05 27.66
C LYS A 69 -8.32 0.18 26.15
N GLN A 70 -7.16 0.22 25.49
CA GLN A 70 -7.08 0.27 24.03
C GLN A 70 -7.53 -1.05 23.40
N TRP A 71 -7.19 -2.19 24.02
CA TRP A 71 -7.68 -3.51 23.66
C TRP A 71 -9.20 -3.65 23.87
N GLU A 72 -9.73 -3.18 25.00
CA GLU A 72 -11.17 -3.21 25.31
C GLU A 72 -11.99 -2.27 24.41
N LYS A 73 -11.44 -1.12 23.97
CA LYS A 73 -12.08 -0.25 22.96
C LYS A 73 -12.06 -0.82 21.54
N THR A 74 -11.16 -1.76 21.24
CA THR A 74 -11.00 -2.35 19.91
C THR A 74 -11.60 -3.76 19.79
N GLY A 75 -11.90 -4.42 20.91
CA GLY A 75 -12.67 -5.66 20.96
C GLY A 75 -14.12 -5.43 21.36
N SER A 76 -15.05 -5.43 20.38
CA SER A 76 -16.47 -5.55 20.71
C SER A 76 -16.79 -6.94 21.28
N PRO A 77 -17.63 -7.06 22.32
CA PRO A 77 -18.11 -8.34 22.81
C PRO A 77 -19.23 -8.85 21.89
N GLY A 78 -18.87 -9.64 20.88
CA GLY A 78 -19.82 -10.36 20.03
C GLY A 78 -19.63 -10.09 18.54
N GLY A 79 -19.00 -11.04 17.84
CA GLY A 79 -18.88 -11.05 16.38
C GLY A 79 -17.44 -11.31 15.90
N SER A 80 -17.24 -12.45 15.24
CA SER A 80 -15.99 -12.92 14.65
C SER A 80 -15.40 -11.96 13.61
N SER A 81 -14.63 -10.94 14.02
CA SER A 81 -13.79 -10.15 13.12
C SER A 81 -12.46 -9.86 13.81
N LYS A 82 -11.50 -10.78 13.65
CA LYS A 82 -10.28 -10.82 14.46
C LYS A 82 -9.23 -9.76 14.10
N ASN A 83 -9.34 -9.04 12.97
CA ASN A 83 -8.25 -8.18 12.47
C ASN A 83 -8.73 -6.85 11.83
N LYS A 84 -9.52 -6.02 12.54
CA LYS A 84 -9.85 -4.67 12.06
C LYS A 84 -8.71 -3.69 12.34
N CYS A 85 -8.35 -2.88 11.35
CA CYS A 85 -7.42 -1.77 11.56
C CYS A 85 -8.06 -0.73 12.49
N PRO A 86 -7.44 -0.35 13.62
CA PRO A 86 -7.89 0.83 14.34
C PRO A 86 -7.62 2.06 13.46
N ILE A 87 -8.67 2.79 13.10
CA ILE A 87 -8.58 3.98 12.24
C ILE A 87 -8.71 5.22 13.14
N PRO A 88 -7.62 5.98 13.36
CA PRO A 88 -7.71 7.23 14.08
C PRO A 88 -8.51 8.28 13.30
N ASP A 89 -9.18 9.20 14.01
CA ASP A 89 -9.99 10.27 13.40
C ASP A 89 -9.22 11.10 12.36
N HIS A 90 -7.92 11.32 12.56
CA HIS A 90 -7.10 12.05 11.60
C HIS A 90 -6.95 11.31 10.26
N LYS A 91 -6.87 9.98 10.27
CA LYS A 91 -6.84 9.18 9.04
C LYS A 91 -8.18 9.27 8.32
N LEU A 92 -9.31 9.24 9.04
CA LEU A 92 -10.64 9.43 8.45
C LEU A 92 -10.77 10.79 7.75
N LYS A 93 -10.27 11.87 8.37
CA LYS A 93 -10.27 13.21 7.76
C LYS A 93 -9.41 13.28 6.49
N LEU A 94 -8.27 12.60 6.47
CA LEU A 94 -7.44 12.51 5.26
C LEU A 94 -8.17 11.77 4.13
N LEU A 95 -8.87 10.68 4.45
CA LEU A 95 -9.66 9.92 3.48
C LEU A 95 -10.84 10.71 2.91
N GLN A 96 -11.48 11.57 3.71
CA GLN A 96 -12.51 12.49 3.24
C GLN A 96 -11.98 13.51 2.23
N SER A 97 -10.67 13.78 2.24
CA SER A 97 -10.01 14.69 1.31
C SER A 97 -9.51 13.99 0.04
N ALA A 98 -9.63 12.66 -0.04
CA ALA A 98 -9.23 11.89 -1.21
C ALA A 98 -10.05 12.25 -2.45
N GLU A 99 -9.50 12.01 -3.64
CA GLU A 99 -10.28 12.10 -4.87
C GLU A 99 -11.47 11.11 -4.85
N PRO A 100 -12.62 11.43 -5.45
CA PRO A 100 -13.77 10.54 -5.44
C PRO A 100 -13.46 9.24 -6.18
N LEU A 101 -14.08 8.13 -5.74
CA LEU A 101 -14.06 6.90 -6.52
C LEU A 101 -14.84 7.11 -7.82
N ILE A 102 -14.37 6.50 -8.89
CA ILE A 102 -15.07 6.41 -10.15
C ILE A 102 -16.09 5.28 -9.98
N GLU A 103 -17.36 5.66 -9.93
CA GLU A 103 -18.45 4.74 -9.61
C GLU A 103 -18.90 3.90 -10.81
N GLU A 104 -18.63 4.37 -12.03
CA GLU A 104 -19.05 3.74 -13.28
C GLU A 104 -17.86 3.26 -14.13
N GLU A 105 -18.04 2.12 -14.80
CA GLU A 105 -17.03 1.55 -15.68
C GLU A 105 -16.63 2.55 -16.79
N PRO A 106 -15.35 2.95 -16.89
CA PRO A 106 -14.94 3.92 -17.89
C PRO A 106 -15.10 3.41 -19.33
N LEU A 107 -15.92 4.07 -20.14
CA LEU A 107 -16.04 3.77 -21.58
C LEU A 107 -14.74 4.03 -22.36
N LYS A 108 -13.93 4.98 -21.89
CA LYS A 108 -12.62 5.34 -22.46
C LYS A 108 -11.56 5.34 -21.36
N PRO A 109 -11.03 4.18 -20.95
CA PRO A 109 -10.15 4.05 -19.78
C PRO A 109 -8.98 5.04 -19.80
N TRP A 110 -8.23 5.14 -20.90
CA TRP A 110 -7.05 6.01 -20.98
C TRP A 110 -7.36 7.50 -20.76
N ILE A 111 -8.52 8.01 -21.21
CA ILE A 111 -8.93 9.42 -21.00
C ILE A 111 -9.25 9.64 -19.54
N THR A 112 -10.08 8.74 -18.99
CA THR A 112 -10.43 8.79 -17.59
C THR A 112 -9.18 8.69 -16.73
N PHE A 113 -8.17 7.91 -17.15
CA PHE A 113 -6.91 7.73 -16.40
C PHE A 113 -6.20 9.04 -16.24
N LYS A 114 -5.97 9.68 -17.38
CA LYS A 114 -5.23 10.93 -17.45
C LYS A 114 -5.88 12.01 -16.61
N ARG A 115 -7.21 12.06 -16.59
CA ARG A 115 -7.97 12.96 -15.72
C ARG A 115 -7.86 12.57 -14.25
N ASN A 116 -7.95 11.28 -13.92
CA ASN A 116 -7.88 10.81 -12.54
C ASN A 116 -6.50 11.08 -11.92
N VAL A 117 -5.42 10.76 -12.64
CA VAL A 117 -4.03 10.98 -12.18
C VAL A 117 -3.75 12.44 -11.82
N GLN A 118 -4.39 13.39 -12.51
CA GLN A 118 -4.29 14.82 -12.20
C GLN A 118 -4.99 15.22 -10.89
N ASN A 119 -5.99 14.43 -10.47
CA ASN A 119 -6.79 14.71 -9.28
C ASN A 119 -6.33 13.95 -8.04
N ILE A 120 -5.44 12.95 -8.19
CA ILE A 120 -4.90 12.15 -7.08
C ILE A 120 -4.40 13.06 -5.96
N LYS A 121 -4.91 12.83 -4.76
CA LYS A 121 -4.46 13.53 -3.55
C LYS A 121 -3.45 12.67 -2.82
N TYR A 122 -2.17 12.83 -3.19
CA TYR A 122 -1.09 12.10 -2.55
C TYR A 122 -1.03 12.40 -1.05
N LEU A 123 -0.86 11.38 -0.20
CA LEU A 123 -0.83 11.56 1.25
C LEU A 123 0.20 12.61 1.70
N PRO A 124 1.45 12.63 1.19
CA PRO A 124 2.45 13.62 1.59
C PRO A 124 2.15 15.05 1.08
N SER A 125 1.08 15.26 0.32
CA SER A 125 0.57 16.60 0.00
C SER A 125 -0.51 17.09 0.97
N MET A 126 -1.08 16.18 1.78
CA MET A 126 -2.16 16.46 2.73
C MET A 126 -1.71 16.41 4.19
N ALA A 127 -0.59 15.75 4.48
CA ALA A 127 -0.07 15.58 5.84
C ALA A 127 1.47 15.59 5.86
N ASP A 128 2.04 16.04 6.97
CA ASP A 128 3.48 15.95 7.20
C ASP A 128 3.88 14.53 7.62
N ILE A 129 4.72 13.88 6.81
CA ILE A 129 5.15 12.50 7.01
C ILE A 129 6.50 12.42 7.74
N SER A 130 7.01 13.53 8.29
CA SER A 130 8.39 13.65 8.76
C SER A 130 8.77 12.76 9.93
N PHE A 131 7.79 12.35 10.75
CA PHE A 131 8.00 11.52 11.95
C PHE A 131 7.79 10.03 11.74
N LYS A 132 7.82 9.58 10.48
CA LYS A 132 7.82 8.16 10.16
C LYS A 132 9.23 7.60 10.28
N SER A 133 9.36 6.39 10.83
CA SER A 133 10.67 5.77 11.10
C SER A 133 11.42 5.42 9.82
N ARG A 134 10.69 5.04 8.78
CA ARG A 134 11.20 4.66 7.46
C ARG A 134 10.13 4.90 6.41
N TYR A 135 10.55 4.99 5.16
CA TYR A 135 9.66 5.19 4.02
C TYR A 135 9.89 4.03 3.07
N VAL A 136 8.84 3.29 2.76
CA VAL A 136 8.91 2.03 2.02
C VAL A 136 7.98 2.13 0.82
N TYR A 137 8.49 1.76 -0.35
CA TYR A 137 7.69 1.58 -1.55
C TYR A 137 7.70 0.12 -1.98
N VAL A 138 6.52 -0.44 -2.19
CA VAL A 138 6.33 -1.82 -2.64
C VAL A 138 5.61 -1.81 -3.99
N ASP A 139 6.28 -2.28 -5.03
CA ASP A 139 5.73 -2.43 -6.37
C ASP A 139 5.40 -3.90 -6.61
N VAL A 140 4.11 -4.25 -6.54
CA VAL A 140 3.59 -5.62 -6.67
C VAL A 140 3.15 -5.84 -8.12
N GLY A 141 3.85 -6.72 -8.84
CA GLY A 141 3.73 -6.86 -10.29
C GLY A 141 4.53 -5.78 -11.01
N ALA A 142 5.82 -5.68 -10.66
CA ALA A 142 6.67 -4.55 -11.02
C ALA A 142 7.13 -4.53 -12.49
N ARG A 143 7.00 -5.64 -13.23
CA ARG A 143 7.48 -5.82 -14.61
C ARG A 143 8.90 -5.31 -14.80
N SER A 144 9.14 -4.44 -15.80
CA SER A 144 10.43 -3.80 -16.02
C SER A 144 10.64 -2.66 -15.03
N TYR A 145 11.91 -2.36 -14.69
CA TYR A 145 12.25 -1.23 -13.81
C TYR A 145 11.77 0.11 -14.39
N GLY A 146 11.70 0.21 -15.72
CA GLY A 146 11.13 1.33 -16.46
C GLY A 146 9.64 1.58 -16.25
N SER A 147 8.88 0.60 -15.75
CA SER A 147 7.42 0.63 -15.62
C SER A 147 6.97 1.54 -14.46
N SER A 148 6.44 1.05 -13.34
CA SER A 148 5.91 1.89 -12.26
C SER A 148 7.01 2.71 -11.58
N ILE A 149 8.20 2.13 -11.33
CA ILE A 149 9.29 2.78 -10.58
C ILE A 149 9.79 4.04 -11.29
N VAL A 150 10.23 3.93 -12.56
CA VAL A 150 10.78 5.08 -13.29
C VAL A 150 9.69 5.96 -13.90
N SER A 151 8.65 5.37 -14.49
CA SER A 151 7.67 6.16 -15.25
C SER A 151 6.75 7.00 -14.37
N TRP A 152 6.53 6.60 -13.11
CA TRP A 152 5.62 7.28 -12.21
C TRP A 152 6.21 7.52 -10.81
N PHE A 153 6.64 6.48 -10.09
CA PHE A 153 7.00 6.60 -8.67
C PHE A 153 8.10 7.64 -8.47
N LYS A 154 9.19 7.58 -9.24
CA LYS A 154 10.29 8.56 -9.17
C LYS A 154 9.94 9.98 -9.61
N LYS A 155 8.81 10.16 -10.30
CA LYS A 155 8.30 11.51 -10.66
C LYS A 155 7.46 12.10 -9.53
N GLN A 156 6.88 11.26 -8.68
CA GLN A 156 6.02 11.68 -7.58
C GLN A 156 6.73 11.66 -6.23
N TYR A 157 7.66 10.73 -6.03
CA TYR A 157 8.45 10.50 -4.83
C TYR A 157 9.95 10.58 -5.18
N PRO A 158 10.83 10.93 -4.23
CA PRO A 158 10.56 11.24 -2.82
C PRO A 158 9.76 12.54 -2.63
N LYS A 159 8.88 12.57 -1.61
CA LYS A 159 8.19 13.80 -1.15
C LYS A 159 8.72 14.20 0.22
N GLN A 160 8.66 15.50 0.54
CA GLN A 160 9.13 16.05 1.83
C GLN A 160 10.60 15.67 2.16
N ASN A 161 11.45 15.54 1.14
CA ASN A 161 12.86 15.16 1.26
C ASN A 161 13.09 13.79 1.96
N LYS A 162 12.18 12.83 1.76
CA LYS A 162 12.26 11.48 2.36
C LYS A 162 12.59 10.41 1.34
N THR A 163 13.74 9.74 1.50
CA THR A 163 14.16 8.63 0.66
C THR A 163 13.40 7.35 0.98
N PHE A 164 13.10 6.55 -0.05
CA PHE A 164 12.33 5.32 0.10
C PHE A 164 13.20 4.08 -0.11
N ASP A 165 13.00 3.07 0.74
CA ASP A 165 13.42 1.70 0.47
C ASP A 165 12.44 1.09 -0.51
N VAL A 166 12.94 0.69 -1.69
CA VAL A 166 12.09 0.24 -2.80
C VAL A 166 12.20 -1.27 -2.94
N TYR A 167 11.05 -1.95 -2.92
CA TYR A 167 10.90 -3.37 -3.17
C TYR A 167 10.10 -3.58 -4.45
N ALA A 168 10.66 -4.32 -5.40
CA ALA A 168 9.98 -4.74 -6.62
C ALA A 168 9.66 -6.23 -6.50
N ILE A 169 8.40 -6.61 -6.69
CA ILE A 169 7.96 -8.01 -6.67
C ILE A 169 7.56 -8.38 -8.10
N GLU A 170 8.29 -9.32 -8.69
CA GLU A 170 8.11 -9.73 -10.09
C GLU A 170 8.38 -11.22 -10.27
N ALA A 171 7.39 -11.92 -10.83
CA ALA A 171 7.44 -13.37 -11.02
C ALA A 171 8.08 -13.77 -12.35
N ASP A 172 7.90 -12.97 -13.41
CA ASP A 172 8.45 -13.23 -14.73
C ASP A 172 9.96 -12.95 -14.76
N ARG A 173 10.71 -14.04 -14.97
CA ARG A 173 12.18 -14.05 -14.97
C ARG A 173 12.79 -13.16 -16.05
N THR A 174 12.04 -12.84 -17.10
CA THR A 174 12.51 -11.99 -18.19
C THR A 174 12.88 -10.58 -17.72
N PHE A 175 12.28 -10.10 -16.63
CA PHE A 175 12.58 -8.78 -16.08
C PHE A 175 13.68 -8.77 -15.00
N HIS A 176 14.03 -9.93 -14.43
CA HIS A 176 14.91 -10.01 -13.25
C HIS A 176 16.31 -9.44 -13.51
N ALA A 177 16.85 -9.68 -14.70
CA ALA A 177 18.18 -9.20 -15.09
C ALA A 177 18.28 -7.66 -15.09
N GLU A 178 17.17 -6.95 -15.39
CA GLU A 178 17.17 -5.49 -15.39
C GLU A 178 17.40 -4.94 -13.98
N TYR A 179 16.82 -5.57 -12.95
CA TYR A 179 16.94 -5.13 -11.56
C TYR A 179 18.30 -5.43 -10.94
N ALA A 180 18.99 -6.48 -11.38
CA ALA A 180 20.31 -6.86 -10.84
C ALA A 180 21.34 -5.71 -10.95
N LEU A 181 21.16 -4.82 -11.92
CA LEU A 181 22.04 -3.67 -12.17
C LEU A 181 21.58 -2.38 -11.46
N LYS A 182 20.42 -2.37 -10.79
CA LYS A 182 19.84 -1.15 -10.21
C LYS A 182 20.15 -1.06 -8.71
N LYS A 183 20.89 -0.03 -8.33
CA LYS A 183 21.11 0.33 -6.92
C LYS A 183 19.84 0.94 -6.31
N GLY A 184 19.60 0.66 -5.04
CA GLY A 184 18.49 1.23 -4.28
C GLY A 184 17.12 0.59 -4.54
N VAL A 185 17.08 -0.57 -5.22
CA VAL A 185 15.88 -1.40 -5.36
C VAL A 185 16.20 -2.83 -5.00
N THR A 186 15.36 -3.45 -4.18
CA THR A 186 15.43 -4.87 -3.84
C THR A 186 14.39 -5.63 -4.66
N LEU A 187 14.84 -6.55 -5.51
CA LEU A 187 13.96 -7.45 -6.26
C LEU A 187 13.58 -8.65 -5.38
N LEU A 188 12.29 -8.95 -5.33
CA LEU A 188 11.72 -10.21 -4.87
C LEU A 188 11.28 -11.00 -6.11
N PRO A 189 12.06 -12.01 -6.55
CA PRO A 189 11.82 -12.75 -7.79
C PRO A 189 10.74 -13.83 -7.61
N TYR A 190 9.59 -13.44 -7.08
CA TYR A 190 8.49 -14.33 -6.70
C TYR A 190 7.14 -13.70 -7.07
N ALA A 191 6.10 -14.53 -7.21
CA ALA A 191 4.73 -14.05 -7.27
C ALA A 191 4.22 -13.70 -5.87
N ALA A 192 3.69 -12.48 -5.70
CA ALA A 192 2.92 -12.16 -4.52
C ALA A 192 1.69 -13.08 -4.47
N TRP A 193 1.56 -13.85 -3.37
CA TRP A 193 0.49 -14.82 -3.23
C TRP A 193 -0.02 -14.91 -1.79
N VAL A 194 -1.05 -15.75 -1.57
CA VAL A 194 -1.71 -15.91 -0.26
C VAL A 194 -0.98 -16.87 0.67
N ARG A 195 -0.04 -17.66 0.15
CA ARG A 195 0.81 -18.62 0.87
C ARG A 195 2.04 -18.99 0.05
N ASN A 196 3.02 -19.62 0.69
CA ASN A 196 4.18 -20.17 -0.02
C ASN A 196 3.76 -21.44 -0.78
N GLU A 197 3.76 -21.40 -2.11
CA GLU A 197 3.49 -22.57 -2.94
C GLU A 197 4.03 -22.39 -4.37
N THR A 198 4.08 -23.48 -5.13
CA THR A 198 4.40 -23.44 -6.56
C THR A 198 3.13 -23.13 -7.35
N LEU A 199 3.23 -22.18 -8.28
CA LEU A 199 2.12 -21.68 -9.09
C LEU A 199 2.44 -21.86 -10.57
N SER A 200 1.39 -21.83 -11.39
CA SER A 200 1.49 -21.80 -12.84
C SER A 200 1.39 -20.36 -13.33
N PHE A 201 2.29 -19.97 -14.24
CA PHE A 201 2.27 -18.65 -14.88
C PHE A 201 1.92 -18.82 -16.36
N GLU A 202 0.77 -18.30 -16.76
CA GLU A 202 0.28 -18.37 -18.13
C GLU A 202 0.46 -17.01 -18.82
N ILE A 203 1.21 -16.98 -19.90
CA ILE A 203 1.34 -15.78 -20.72
C ILE A 203 0.32 -15.88 -21.84
N ASN A 204 -0.73 -15.06 -21.75
CA ASN A 204 -1.64 -14.90 -22.87
C ASN A 204 -0.93 -14.08 -23.94
N GLU A 205 -0.62 -14.68 -25.09
CA GLU A 205 -0.26 -13.91 -26.29
C GLU A 205 -1.48 -13.05 -26.68
N ASP A 206 -1.27 -11.73 -26.72
CA ASP A 206 -2.31 -10.80 -27.18
C ASP A 206 -2.44 -10.96 -28.71
N PRO A 207 -3.56 -11.44 -29.26
CA PRO A 207 -3.69 -11.68 -30.70
C PRO A 207 -3.52 -10.42 -31.56
N ASP A 208 -3.54 -9.23 -30.96
CA ASP A 208 -3.35 -7.93 -31.63
C ASP A 208 -1.87 -7.46 -31.68
N GLN A 209 -0.90 -8.16 -31.09
CA GLN A 209 0.54 -7.79 -31.18
C GLN A 209 1.35 -8.80 -32.01
N LYS A 210 1.55 -8.48 -33.30
CA LYS A 210 2.36 -9.27 -34.24
C LYS A 210 3.88 -9.00 -34.19
N ASP A 211 4.36 -8.21 -33.22
CA ASP A 211 5.78 -7.88 -33.10
C ASP A 211 6.41 -8.52 -31.86
N VAL A 212 6.95 -9.72 -32.04
CA VAL A 212 7.66 -10.55 -31.03
C VAL A 212 8.85 -9.80 -30.38
N VAL A 213 9.31 -8.70 -30.98
CA VAL A 213 10.44 -7.90 -30.46
C VAL A 213 10.01 -6.87 -29.40
N LYS A 214 8.71 -6.63 -29.17
CA LYS A 214 8.24 -5.53 -28.29
C LYS A 214 7.12 -5.80 -27.26
N GLY A 215 6.63 -7.02 -27.07
CA GLY A 215 5.64 -7.23 -26.02
C GLY A 215 5.35 -8.68 -25.69
N ARG A 216 6.08 -9.25 -24.71
CA ARG A 216 5.60 -10.44 -23.98
C ARG A 216 4.32 -10.03 -23.22
N GLY A 217 3.25 -10.79 -23.41
CA GLY A 217 1.93 -10.54 -22.80
C GLY A 217 2.00 -10.49 -21.27
N MET A 218 0.97 -9.92 -20.64
CA MET A 218 0.88 -9.92 -19.17
C MET A 218 0.54 -11.32 -18.69
N GLY A 219 1.43 -11.94 -17.92
CA GLY A 219 1.23 -13.30 -17.44
C GLY A 219 0.33 -13.36 -16.21
N ARG A 220 -0.45 -14.44 -16.11
CA ARG A 220 -1.43 -14.66 -15.06
C ARG A 220 -1.00 -15.81 -14.17
N ILE A 221 -1.15 -15.60 -12.87
CA ILE A 221 -0.88 -16.59 -11.85
C ILE A 221 -2.12 -17.48 -11.65
N GLN A 222 -1.94 -18.81 -11.66
CA GLN A 222 -2.97 -19.78 -11.31
C GLN A 222 -2.45 -20.78 -10.25
N PRO A 223 -3.32 -21.29 -9.35
CA PRO A 223 -2.98 -22.39 -8.45
C PRO A 223 -2.58 -23.66 -9.22
N ALA A 224 -1.61 -24.41 -8.67
CA ALA A 224 -1.22 -25.71 -9.22
C ALA A 224 -2.43 -26.67 -9.23
N GLY A 225 -2.87 -27.09 -10.43
CA GLY A 225 -4.02 -27.99 -10.64
C GLY A 225 -5.15 -27.38 -11.49
N ALA A 226 -5.22 -26.06 -11.65
CA ALA A 226 -6.20 -25.44 -12.55
C ALA A 226 -5.90 -25.68 -14.05
N ALA A 227 -4.67 -26.09 -14.37
CA ALA A 227 -4.20 -26.37 -15.72
C ALA A 227 -4.45 -27.83 -16.19
N GLU A 228 -5.11 -28.69 -15.41
CA GLU A 228 -5.35 -30.11 -15.79
C GLU A 228 -6.43 -30.34 -16.88
N GLY A 229 -6.82 -29.31 -17.64
CA GLY A 229 -7.86 -29.44 -18.68
C GLY A 229 -7.71 -28.55 -19.90
N LEU A 230 -6.63 -27.77 -20.04
CA LEU A 230 -6.40 -26.91 -21.21
C LEU A 230 -5.27 -27.49 -22.06
N LEU A 231 -5.62 -27.78 -23.30
CA LEU A 231 -4.74 -28.31 -24.32
C LEU A 231 -3.47 -27.46 -24.47
N ASP A 232 -2.37 -28.18 -24.66
CA ASP A 232 -0.97 -27.82 -24.88
C ASP A 232 -0.74 -26.71 -25.93
N THR A 233 -1.07 -25.44 -25.61
CA THR A 233 -0.83 -24.30 -26.52
C THR A 233 -0.28 -23.03 -25.85
N GLY A 234 0.26 -23.09 -24.63
CA GLY A 234 0.90 -21.93 -24.00
C GLY A 234 2.05 -22.34 -23.09
N ASP A 235 3.17 -21.62 -23.14
CA ASP A 235 4.31 -21.78 -22.22
C ASP A 235 3.82 -21.52 -20.78
N VAL A 236 3.53 -22.59 -20.03
CA VAL A 236 3.18 -22.50 -18.60
C VAL A 236 4.47 -22.58 -17.80
N ASP A 237 4.99 -21.42 -17.41
CA ASP A 237 6.17 -21.34 -16.55
C ASP A 237 5.80 -21.67 -15.09
N LYS A 238 6.49 -22.64 -14.47
CA LYS A 238 6.37 -22.88 -13.02
C LYS A 238 7.11 -21.78 -12.25
N ILE A 239 6.37 -21.03 -11.44
CA ILE A 239 6.90 -19.93 -10.62
C ILE A 239 6.65 -20.20 -9.13
N GLN A 240 7.42 -19.53 -8.28
CA GLN A 240 7.25 -19.61 -6.82
C GLN A 240 6.41 -18.44 -6.34
N GLY A 241 5.28 -18.75 -5.70
CA GLY A 241 4.49 -17.81 -4.92
C GLY A 241 4.98 -17.74 -3.48
N PHE A 242 4.90 -16.57 -2.86
CA PHE A 242 5.18 -16.41 -1.43
C PHE A 242 4.02 -15.73 -0.72
N ASP A 243 3.88 -15.97 0.58
CA ASP A 243 2.90 -15.30 1.43
C ASP A 243 3.26 -13.81 1.54
N PHE A 244 2.61 -13.01 0.71
CA PHE A 244 2.85 -11.57 0.62
C PHE A 244 2.50 -10.86 1.93
N ALA A 245 1.45 -11.30 2.62
CA ALA A 245 1.00 -10.66 3.85
C ALA A 245 1.99 -10.89 5.01
N GLU A 246 2.51 -12.11 5.15
CA GLU A 246 3.54 -12.42 6.15
C GLU A 246 4.86 -11.71 5.84
N TRP A 247 5.26 -11.65 4.56
CA TRP A 247 6.42 -10.86 4.17
C TRP A 247 6.27 -9.37 4.51
N LEU A 248 5.11 -8.76 4.21
CA LEU A 248 4.86 -7.35 4.49
C LEU A 248 4.96 -7.06 6.00
N LYS A 249 4.40 -7.94 6.84
CA LYS A 249 4.49 -7.86 8.31
C LYS A 249 5.91 -8.03 8.85
N SER A 250 6.75 -8.82 8.18
CA SER A 250 8.16 -8.96 8.53
C SER A 250 9.01 -7.77 8.08
N THR A 251 8.57 -7.07 7.03
CA THR A 251 9.33 -6.00 6.38
C THR A 251 8.99 -4.63 6.95
N ALA A 252 7.72 -4.36 7.23
CA ALA A 252 7.22 -3.04 7.63
C ALA A 252 6.55 -3.06 9.01
N SER A 253 6.54 -1.90 9.65
CA SER A 253 5.93 -1.66 10.96
C SER A 253 4.93 -0.50 10.91
N LYS A 254 4.09 -0.36 11.94
CA LYS A 254 3.08 0.72 12.02
C LYS A 254 3.68 2.14 12.08
N THR A 255 4.96 2.25 12.42
CA THR A 255 5.69 3.53 12.47
C THR A 255 6.35 3.88 11.14
N ASP A 256 6.37 2.96 10.18
CA ASP A 256 6.86 3.21 8.83
C ASP A 256 5.77 3.91 8.00
N PHE A 257 6.19 4.55 6.91
CA PHE A 257 5.33 5.07 5.86
C PHE A 257 5.39 4.14 4.66
N VAL A 258 4.30 3.45 4.36
CA VAL A 258 4.26 2.45 3.29
C VAL A 258 3.37 2.91 2.15
N VAL A 259 3.98 3.07 0.97
CA VAL A 259 3.29 3.26 -0.31
C VAL A 259 3.35 1.95 -1.08
N MET A 260 2.22 1.51 -1.61
CA MET A 260 2.16 0.27 -2.39
C MET A 260 1.49 0.53 -3.74
N LYS A 261 2.07 0.00 -4.81
CA LYS A 261 1.39 -0.14 -6.12
C LYS A 261 1.13 -1.62 -6.36
N MET A 262 -0.05 -1.98 -6.83
CA MET A 262 -0.44 -3.36 -7.08
C MET A 262 -1.14 -3.49 -8.44
N ASP A 263 -0.62 -4.40 -9.26
CA ASP A 263 -1.08 -4.70 -10.61
C ASP A 263 -0.65 -6.15 -10.91
N VAL A 264 -1.55 -7.10 -10.64
CA VAL A 264 -1.20 -8.52 -10.53
C VAL A 264 -2.18 -9.41 -11.30
N GLU A 265 -2.73 -8.88 -12.39
CA GLU A 265 -3.46 -9.62 -13.41
C GLU A 265 -4.61 -10.49 -12.88
N GLY A 266 -5.36 -9.99 -11.89
CA GLY A 266 -6.59 -10.62 -11.39
C GLY A 266 -6.47 -11.24 -10.00
N THR A 267 -5.25 -11.38 -9.47
CA THR A 267 -5.02 -11.93 -8.13
C THR A 267 -5.25 -10.92 -7.00
N GLU A 268 -5.69 -9.70 -7.33
CA GLU A 268 -6.06 -8.68 -6.34
C GLU A 268 -7.17 -9.19 -5.41
N PHE A 269 -8.07 -10.03 -5.94
CA PHE A 269 -9.20 -10.62 -5.21
C PHE A 269 -8.80 -11.75 -4.27
N ASP A 270 -7.56 -12.24 -4.34
CA ASP A 270 -6.99 -13.18 -3.37
C ASP A 270 -6.11 -12.42 -2.36
N LEU A 271 -5.26 -11.52 -2.88
CA LEU A 271 -4.29 -10.78 -2.07
C LEU A 271 -4.93 -9.76 -1.13
N ILE A 272 -5.87 -8.94 -1.60
CA ILE A 272 -6.47 -7.90 -0.75
C ILE A 272 -7.25 -8.53 0.42
N PRO A 273 -8.12 -9.55 0.22
CA PRO A 273 -8.73 -10.26 1.34
C PRO A 273 -7.70 -10.89 2.30
N ARG A 274 -6.61 -11.47 1.78
CA ARG A 274 -5.53 -12.00 2.63
C ARG A 274 -4.87 -10.90 3.48
N LEU A 275 -4.67 -9.70 2.94
CA LEU A 275 -4.14 -8.56 3.70
C LEU A 275 -5.09 -8.12 4.81
N PHE A 276 -6.41 -8.17 4.57
CA PHE A 276 -7.42 -7.95 5.61
C PHE A 276 -7.39 -9.03 6.68
N ASP A 277 -7.44 -10.29 6.27
CA ASP A 277 -7.52 -11.45 7.18
C ASP A 277 -6.32 -11.56 8.10
N THR A 278 -5.14 -11.09 7.67
CA THR A 278 -3.90 -11.11 8.45
C THR A 278 -3.63 -9.82 9.22
N GLY A 279 -4.41 -8.77 8.96
CA GLY A 279 -4.16 -7.41 9.48
C GLY A 279 -2.95 -6.71 8.85
N ALA A 280 -2.31 -7.30 7.83
CA ALA A 280 -1.19 -6.69 7.11
C ALA A 280 -1.61 -5.41 6.37
N ILE A 281 -2.89 -5.30 5.99
CA ILE A 281 -3.45 -4.11 5.34
C ILE A 281 -3.25 -2.83 6.18
N CYS A 282 -3.18 -2.96 7.51
CA CYS A 282 -3.01 -1.82 8.42
C CYS A 282 -1.61 -1.20 8.38
N LEU A 283 -0.66 -1.84 7.70
CA LEU A 283 0.70 -1.33 7.50
C LEU A 283 0.80 -0.39 6.31
N ILE A 284 -0.19 -0.41 5.40
CA ILE A 284 -0.20 0.37 4.18
C ILE A 284 -0.85 1.72 4.45
N ASP A 285 -0.14 2.81 4.19
CA ASP A 285 -0.68 4.17 4.32
C ASP A 285 -1.33 4.64 3.01
N GLU A 286 -0.75 4.30 1.86
CA GLU A 286 -1.18 4.75 0.53
C GLU A 286 -1.08 3.61 -0.50
N LEU A 287 -2.14 3.36 -1.27
CA LEU A 287 -2.25 2.25 -2.21
C LEU A 287 -2.69 2.71 -3.60
N PHE A 288 -1.95 2.33 -4.63
CA PHE A 288 -2.31 2.48 -6.04
C PHE A 288 -2.67 1.11 -6.59
N LEU A 289 -3.95 0.86 -6.83
CA LEU A 289 -4.44 -0.48 -7.19
C LEU A 289 -5.01 -0.48 -8.60
N GLU A 290 -4.43 -1.29 -9.46
CA GLU A 290 -5.01 -1.70 -10.74
C GLU A 290 -5.85 -2.96 -10.53
N CYS A 291 -7.17 -2.77 -10.56
CA CYS A 291 -8.10 -3.89 -10.39
C CYS A 291 -8.50 -4.44 -11.76
N HIS A 292 -8.31 -5.74 -11.93
CA HIS A 292 -8.59 -6.43 -13.18
C HIS A 292 -10.00 -7.05 -13.19
N TYR A 293 -10.78 -6.73 -14.23
CA TYR A 293 -12.19 -7.14 -14.36
C TYR A 293 -12.59 -7.32 -15.83
N ASN A 294 -13.74 -7.97 -16.06
CA ASN A 294 -14.31 -8.27 -17.37
C ASN A 294 -14.84 -7.04 -18.12
N ARG A 295 -13.92 -6.30 -18.74
CA ARG A 295 -14.22 -5.10 -19.54
C ARG A 295 -15.04 -5.40 -20.80
N TRP A 296 -15.77 -4.41 -21.28
CA TRP A 296 -16.39 -4.46 -22.61
C TRP A 296 -15.35 -4.63 -23.71
N GLN A 297 -15.62 -5.54 -24.65
CA GLN A 297 -14.77 -5.73 -25.82
C GLN A 297 -14.99 -4.59 -26.81
N ARG A 298 -13.90 -3.90 -27.18
CA ARG A 298 -13.96 -2.79 -28.14
C ARG A 298 -14.47 -3.22 -29.52
N CYS A 299 -14.15 -4.44 -29.95
CA CYS A 299 -14.58 -4.99 -31.25
C CYS A 299 -16.09 -5.22 -31.35
N CYS A 300 -16.76 -5.41 -30.21
CA CYS A 300 -17.96 -6.22 -30.16
C CYS A 300 -18.93 -5.65 -29.12
N PRO A 301 -19.72 -4.62 -29.47
CA PRO A 301 -20.69 -4.01 -28.55
C PRO A 301 -21.57 -5.07 -27.90
N GLY A 302 -21.73 -5.00 -26.58
CA GLY A 302 -22.51 -5.97 -25.80
C GLY A 302 -21.77 -7.26 -25.41
N LYS A 303 -20.53 -7.48 -25.88
CA LYS A 303 -19.69 -8.61 -25.42
C LYS A 303 -18.65 -8.15 -24.39
N ARG A 304 -18.45 -8.96 -23.34
CA ARG A 304 -17.42 -8.75 -22.32
C ARG A 304 -16.22 -9.65 -22.57
N SER A 305 -15.04 -9.19 -22.17
CA SER A 305 -13.83 -10.00 -22.21
C SER A 305 -13.94 -11.14 -21.20
N PRO A 306 -13.67 -12.39 -21.60
CA PRO A 306 -13.60 -13.51 -20.67
C PRO A 306 -12.29 -13.53 -19.86
N LYS A 307 -11.34 -12.60 -20.10
CA LYS A 307 -10.00 -12.61 -19.48
C LYS A 307 -10.07 -12.67 -17.95
N TYR A 308 -11.01 -11.95 -17.35
CA TYR A 308 -11.24 -11.98 -15.90
C TYR A 308 -12.69 -12.36 -15.60
N GLN A 309 -12.93 -12.98 -14.44
CA GLN A 309 -14.28 -13.34 -14.01
C GLN A 309 -14.97 -12.20 -13.25
N ASN A 310 -14.17 -11.36 -12.57
CA ASN A 310 -14.67 -10.28 -11.73
C ASN A 310 -15.26 -9.13 -12.55
N THR A 311 -16.20 -8.41 -11.95
CA THR A 311 -16.90 -7.26 -12.52
C THR A 311 -16.33 -5.94 -12.00
N TYR A 312 -16.60 -4.86 -12.72
CA TYR A 312 -16.25 -3.52 -12.26
C TYR A 312 -16.86 -3.19 -10.87
N GLY A 313 -18.10 -3.61 -10.62
CA GLY A 313 -18.75 -3.40 -9.33
C GLY A 313 -18.04 -4.13 -8.18
N GLN A 314 -17.45 -5.30 -8.44
CA GLN A 314 -16.62 -6.00 -7.44
C GLN A 314 -15.31 -5.24 -7.18
N CYS A 315 -14.67 -4.66 -8.21
CA CYS A 315 -13.54 -3.77 -8.03
C CYS A 315 -13.93 -2.54 -7.18
N LEU A 316 -15.03 -1.86 -7.50
CA LEU A 316 -15.51 -0.71 -6.75
C LEU A 316 -15.75 -1.04 -5.27
N LYS A 317 -16.38 -2.20 -5.00
CA LYS A 317 -16.55 -2.70 -3.63
C LYS A 317 -15.21 -2.89 -2.92
N LEU A 318 -14.20 -3.42 -3.60
CA LEU A 318 -12.85 -3.59 -3.05
C LEU A 318 -12.22 -2.24 -2.68
N PHE A 319 -12.33 -1.23 -3.56
CA PHE A 319 -11.87 0.13 -3.29
C PHE A 319 -12.59 0.78 -2.10
N SER A 320 -13.91 0.62 -2.01
CA SER A 320 -14.69 1.11 -0.88
C SER A 320 -14.26 0.46 0.44
N LEU A 321 -14.09 -0.87 0.47
CA LEU A 321 -13.62 -1.59 1.65
C LEU A 321 -12.22 -1.13 2.09
N LEU A 322 -11.32 -0.87 1.15
CA LEU A 322 -10.00 -0.32 1.44
C LEU A 322 -10.08 1.07 2.09
N ARG A 323 -10.92 1.99 1.56
CA ARG A 323 -11.13 3.31 2.18
C ARG A 323 -11.79 3.21 3.55
N GLU A 324 -12.82 2.38 3.69
CA GLU A 324 -13.50 2.12 4.96
C GLU A 324 -12.56 1.55 6.03
N SER A 325 -11.47 0.89 5.61
CA SER A 325 -10.46 0.33 6.50
C SER A 325 -9.32 1.27 6.89
N GLY A 326 -9.32 2.51 6.40
CA GLY A 326 -8.31 3.50 6.74
C GLY A 326 -7.16 3.62 5.73
N VAL A 327 -7.22 2.89 4.60
CA VAL A 327 -6.19 2.92 3.54
C VAL A 327 -6.56 3.96 2.49
N LEU A 328 -5.64 4.90 2.21
CA LEU A 328 -5.82 5.83 1.12
C LEU A 328 -5.54 5.11 -0.21
N VAL A 329 -6.60 4.60 -0.83
CA VAL A 329 -6.51 3.90 -2.12
C VAL A 329 -6.90 4.81 -3.29
N HIS A 330 -6.10 4.71 -4.35
CA HIS A 330 -6.26 5.36 -5.64
C HIS A 330 -6.53 4.31 -6.72
N GLN A 331 -7.56 4.55 -7.54
CA GLN A 331 -7.83 3.70 -8.71
C GLN A 331 -6.76 3.94 -9.79
N TRP A 332 -6.07 2.87 -10.17
CA TRP A 332 -4.98 2.85 -11.16
C TRP A 332 -5.33 1.93 -12.33
N TRP A 333 -4.85 2.20 -13.56
CA TRP A 333 -5.08 1.37 -14.76
C TRP A 333 -4.25 1.80 -15.98
#